data_AF-A0A3D9LMP0-F1
#
_entry.id   AF-A0A3D9LMP0-F1
#
_cell.length_a   1.000
_cell.length_b   1.000
_cell.length_c   1.000
_cell.angle_alpha   90.00
_cell.angle_beta   90.00
_cell.angle_gamma   90.00
#
_symmetry.space_group_name_H-M   'P 1'
#
loop_
_entity.id
_entity.type
_entity.pdbx_description
1 polymer ?
#
loop_
_entity_poly.entity_id
_entity_poly.type
_entity_poly.pdbx_seq_one_letter_code
_entity_poly.pdbx_strand_id
1 'polypeptide(L)'
;MKSKMRDCFSLKKVLTCLVLLISVVGFSQSKVEDKSVKIDAFSIEVTIDSLEELESTFKAEDLDELLEMMDNNEELSLTLNCSFSEAKDNLEGNMTYTVTGRANEKTKFLKNIEKMKATALKFYNLKNRT
;
A
#
# COMPACT_ATOMS: atom_id res chain seq x y z
N MET A 1 0.83 56.62 -53.57
CA MET A 1 1.23 55.24 -53.19
C MET A 1 1.06 55.03 -51.68
N LYS A 2 -0.11 54.53 -51.26
CA LYS A 2 -0.58 54.46 -49.85
C LYS A 2 -0.60 53.01 -49.33
N SER A 3 0.38 52.21 -49.77
CA SER A 3 0.37 50.74 -49.56
C SER A 3 1.47 50.22 -48.63
N LYS A 4 2.62 50.89 -48.50
CA LYS A 4 3.80 50.29 -47.86
C LYS A 4 3.87 50.43 -46.32
N MET A 5 2.98 51.22 -45.72
CA MET A 5 3.03 51.54 -44.27
C MET A 5 1.99 50.78 -43.44
N ARG A 6 1.09 50.01 -44.08
CA ARG A 6 0.06 49.18 -43.41
C ARG A 6 0.55 47.78 -43.06
N ASP A 7 1.53 47.27 -43.81
CA ASP A 7 1.98 45.87 -43.70
C ASP A 7 2.94 45.65 -42.51
N CYS A 8 3.76 46.66 -42.18
CA CYS A 8 4.71 46.57 -41.05
C CYS A 8 4.01 46.67 -39.68
N PHE A 9 2.87 47.35 -39.60
CA PHE A 9 2.08 47.48 -38.37
C PHE A 9 1.33 46.18 -38.03
N SER A 10 0.86 45.46 -39.05
CA SER A 10 0.15 44.18 -38.88
C SER A 10 1.11 43.02 -38.59
N LEU A 11 2.31 42.99 -39.19
CA LEU A 11 3.32 41.95 -38.93
C LEU A 11 3.73 41.90 -37.45
N LYS A 12 3.91 43.07 -36.81
CA LYS A 12 4.26 43.16 -35.39
C LYS A 12 3.15 42.63 -34.48
N LYS A 13 1.89 42.93 -34.78
CA LYS A 13 0.73 42.43 -34.00
C LYS A 13 0.54 40.92 -34.14
N VAL A 14 0.74 40.38 -35.35
CA VAL A 14 0.71 38.93 -35.61
C VAL A 14 1.86 38.22 -34.88
N LEU A 15 3.07 38.80 -34.88
CA LEU A 15 4.22 38.25 -34.16
C LEU A 15 4.00 38.27 -32.63
N THR A 16 3.38 39.32 -32.10
CA THR A 16 3.03 39.40 -30.67
C THR A 16 2.00 38.33 -30.26
N CYS A 17 1.00 38.06 -31.09
CA CYS A 17 0.05 36.97 -30.84
C CYS A 17 0.69 35.58 -30.90
N LEU A 18 1.69 35.38 -31.76
CA LEU A 18 2.40 34.11 -31.91
C LEU A 18 3.26 33.78 -30.68
N VAL A 19 3.94 34.77 -30.10
CA VAL A 19 4.73 34.61 -28.86
C VAL A 19 3.83 34.29 -27.65
N LEU A 20 2.61 34.83 -27.63
CA LEU A 20 1.63 34.61 -26.55
C LEU A 20 1.01 33.20 -26.60
N LEU A 21 1.01 32.53 -27.76
CA LEU A 21 0.49 31.17 -27.92
C LEU A 21 1.52 30.11 -27.53
N ILE A 22 2.82 30.37 -27.68
CA ILE A 22 3.89 29.41 -27.39
C ILE A 22 4.06 29.17 -25.88
N SER A 23 3.70 30.13 -25.02
CA SER A 23 3.80 29.99 -23.55
C SER A 23 2.78 29.03 -22.95
N VAL A 24 1.71 28.67 -23.67
CA VAL A 24 0.61 27.84 -23.13
C VAL A 24 0.81 26.33 -23.42
N VAL A 25 1.71 25.97 -24.34
CA VAL A 25 1.87 24.57 -24.80
C VAL A 25 2.93 23.78 -23.99
N GLY A 26 3.61 24.42 -23.03
CA GLY A 26 4.73 23.83 -22.30
C GLY A 26 4.39 22.84 -21.18
N PHE A 27 3.13 22.73 -20.75
CA PHE A 27 2.77 22.01 -19.51
C PHE A 27 1.92 20.74 -19.69
N SER A 28 1.73 20.23 -20.92
CA SER A 28 0.75 19.13 -21.15
C SER A 28 1.34 17.81 -21.65
N GLN A 29 2.64 17.57 -21.43
CA GLN A 29 3.22 16.24 -21.61
C GLN A 29 4.06 15.86 -20.40
N SER A 30 3.46 15.81 -19.21
CA SER A 30 3.96 14.85 -18.22
C SER A 30 3.58 13.47 -18.75
N LYS A 31 4.55 12.75 -19.35
CA LYS A 31 4.41 11.30 -19.42
C LYS A 31 4.16 10.86 -17.99
N VAL A 32 2.96 10.36 -17.71
CA VAL A 32 2.75 9.47 -16.58
C VAL A 32 3.54 8.24 -16.97
N GLU A 33 4.82 8.27 -16.63
CA GLU A 33 5.61 7.07 -16.53
C GLU A 33 4.84 6.25 -15.51
N ASP A 34 4.18 5.19 -15.96
CA ASP A 34 3.76 4.11 -15.08
C ASP A 34 5.04 3.62 -14.41
N LYS A 35 5.43 4.31 -13.33
CA LYS A 35 6.34 3.76 -12.36
C LYS A 35 5.56 2.60 -11.82
N SER A 36 5.77 1.42 -12.42
CA SER A 36 5.54 0.14 -11.78
C SER A 36 6.18 0.30 -10.40
N VAL A 37 5.36 0.51 -9.38
CA VAL A 37 5.82 0.59 -8.01
C VAL A 37 6.29 -0.82 -7.71
N LYS A 38 7.56 -1.10 -7.97
CA LYS A 38 8.20 -2.35 -7.56
C LYS A 38 8.38 -2.27 -6.07
N ILE A 39 7.62 -3.05 -5.34
CA ILE A 39 7.66 -3.09 -3.88
C ILE A 39 8.69 -4.15 -3.52
N ASP A 40 9.98 -3.79 -3.56
CA ASP A 40 11.09 -4.76 -3.40
C ASP A 40 11.01 -5.59 -2.10
N ALA A 41 10.32 -5.12 -1.06
CA ALA A 41 9.98 -5.90 0.12
C ALA A 41 8.68 -5.39 0.75
N PHE A 42 7.78 -6.32 1.11
CA PHE A 42 6.49 -5.99 1.70
C PHE A 42 6.40 -6.55 3.13
N SER A 43 6.29 -5.65 4.11
CA SER A 43 6.17 -6.01 5.52
C SER A 43 4.89 -5.41 6.11
N ILE A 44 3.99 -6.28 6.58
CA ILE A 44 2.80 -5.88 7.33
C ILE A 44 3.08 -6.14 8.82
N GLU A 45 2.78 -5.15 9.65
CA GLU A 45 2.69 -5.33 11.10
C GLU A 45 1.24 -5.04 11.53
N VAL A 46 0.65 -5.99 12.25
CA VAL A 46 -0.71 -5.91 12.76
C VAL A 46 -0.66 -6.03 14.27
N THR A 47 -1.24 -5.07 14.99
CA THR A 47 -1.41 -5.14 16.44
C THR A 47 -2.88 -5.36 16.74
N ILE A 48 -3.17 -6.36 17.58
CA ILE A 48 -4.51 -6.79 17.93
C ILE A 48 -4.60 -6.86 19.46
N ASP A 49 -5.71 -6.37 19.99
CA ASP A 49 -5.95 -6.31 21.44
C ASP A 49 -7.09 -7.22 21.89
N SER A 50 -7.81 -7.84 20.95
CA SER A 50 -8.94 -8.72 21.27
C SER A 50 -9.16 -9.87 20.29
N LEU A 51 -9.91 -10.88 20.76
CA LEU A 51 -10.33 -12.02 19.93
C LEU A 51 -11.22 -11.60 18.74
N GLU A 52 -12.15 -10.68 18.97
CA GLU A 52 -13.09 -10.21 17.94
C GLU A 52 -12.35 -9.46 16.81
N GLU A 53 -11.32 -8.70 17.17
CA GLU A 53 -10.44 -8.03 16.23
C GLU A 53 -9.56 -9.03 15.44
N LEU A 54 -9.06 -10.10 16.09
CA LEU A 54 -8.33 -11.17 15.41
C LEU A 54 -9.16 -11.88 14.33
N GLU A 55 -10.44 -12.13 14.60
CA GLU A 55 -11.33 -12.81 13.66
C GLU A 55 -11.67 -11.96 12.44
N SER A 56 -11.81 -10.64 12.63
CA SER A 56 -12.19 -9.69 11.59
C SER A 56 -11.01 -9.17 10.75
N THR A 57 -9.80 -9.09 11.30
CA THR A 57 -8.61 -8.51 10.63
C THR A 57 -7.98 -9.43 9.58
N PHE A 58 -8.10 -10.75 9.74
CA PHE A 58 -7.52 -11.72 8.81
C PHE A 58 -8.61 -12.54 8.10
N LYS A 59 -9.19 -11.96 7.05
CA LYS A 59 -9.96 -12.73 6.07
C LYS A 59 -9.00 -13.29 5.02
N ALA A 60 -9.28 -14.52 4.58
CA ALA A 60 -8.45 -15.18 3.57
C ALA A 60 -8.46 -14.41 2.24
N GLU A 61 -9.62 -13.83 1.88
CA GLU A 61 -9.79 -13.02 0.68
C GLU A 61 -8.85 -11.81 0.64
N ASP A 62 -8.74 -11.06 1.75
CA ASP A 62 -7.91 -9.85 1.84
C ASP A 62 -6.42 -10.17 1.65
N LEU A 63 -5.97 -11.33 2.13
CA LEU A 63 -4.60 -11.80 1.96
C LEU A 63 -4.34 -12.28 0.53
N ASP A 64 -5.34 -12.92 -0.10
CA ASP A 64 -5.20 -13.41 -1.47
C ASP A 64 -5.05 -12.28 -2.47
N GLU A 65 -5.85 -11.22 -2.36
CA GLU A 65 -5.77 -10.01 -3.20
C GLU A 65 -4.42 -9.30 -3.01
N LEU A 66 -3.97 -9.19 -1.76
CA LEU A 66 -2.68 -8.59 -1.44
C LEU A 66 -1.52 -9.37 -2.07
N LEU A 67 -1.59 -10.71 -2.08
CA LEU A 67 -0.59 -11.59 -2.70
C LEU A 67 -0.63 -11.57 -4.24
N GLU A 68 -1.75 -11.23 -4.86
CA GLU A 68 -1.88 -11.12 -6.33
C GLU A 68 -1.28 -9.84 -6.89
N MET A 69 -1.18 -8.79 -6.08
CA MET A 69 -0.58 -7.51 -6.49
C MET A 69 0.96 -7.49 -6.43
N MET A 70 1.59 -8.52 -5.84
CA MET A 70 3.02 -8.56 -5.57
C MET A 70 3.80 -9.33 -6.65
N ASP A 71 5.01 -8.87 -6.96
CA ASP A 71 5.87 -9.56 -7.93
C ASP A 71 6.35 -10.90 -7.34
N ASN A 72 6.41 -11.94 -8.18
CA ASN A 72 6.68 -13.32 -7.75
C ASN A 72 7.97 -13.53 -6.94
N ASN A 73 8.93 -12.60 -6.95
CA ASN A 73 10.21 -12.75 -6.24
C ASN A 73 10.36 -11.83 -5.02
N GLU A 74 9.30 -11.09 -4.65
CA GLU A 74 9.31 -10.19 -3.49
C GLU A 74 9.30 -10.97 -2.17
N GLU A 75 10.06 -10.48 -1.18
CA GLU A 75 10.04 -11.03 0.17
C GLU A 75 8.89 -10.44 0.97
N LEU A 76 8.20 -11.33 1.69
CA LEU A 76 7.00 -11.03 2.46
C LEU A 76 7.26 -11.26 3.94
N SER A 77 6.86 -10.30 4.75
CA SER A 77 6.86 -10.43 6.20
C SER A 77 5.52 -10.00 6.76
N LEU A 78 4.95 -10.81 7.64
CA LEU A 78 3.77 -10.48 8.41
C LEU A 78 4.07 -10.69 9.89
N THR A 79 3.99 -9.61 10.66
CA THR A 79 4.14 -9.64 12.11
C THR A 79 2.78 -9.40 12.74
N LEU A 80 2.39 -10.30 13.65
CA LEU A 80 1.21 -10.18 14.49
C LEU A 80 1.64 -9.96 15.94
N ASN A 81 1.27 -8.81 16.49
CA ASN A 81 1.41 -8.49 17.90
C ASN A 81 0.04 -8.62 18.56
N CYS A 82 -0.07 -9.56 19.50
CA CYS A 82 -1.26 -9.76 20.32
C CYS A 82 -0.96 -9.31 21.75
N SER A 83 -1.83 -8.47 22.31
CA SER A 83 -1.77 -8.09 23.72
C SER A 83 -3.09 -8.40 24.42
N PHE A 84 -3.04 -8.66 25.73
CA PHE A 84 -4.22 -8.57 26.58
C PHE A 84 -3.84 -8.07 27.98
N SER A 85 -4.77 -7.38 28.61
CA SER A 85 -4.69 -6.97 30.01
C SER A 85 -6.04 -7.17 30.68
N GLU A 86 -6.06 -7.89 31.80
CA GLU A 86 -7.24 -8.09 32.64
C GLU A 86 -7.06 -7.42 34.00
N ALA A 87 -7.92 -6.44 34.27
CA ALA A 87 -7.90 -5.68 35.52
C ALA A 87 -8.29 -6.51 36.75
N LYS A 88 -9.03 -7.61 36.56
CA LYS A 88 -9.61 -8.38 37.67
C LYS A 88 -8.58 -9.31 38.33
N ASP A 89 -7.71 -9.93 37.54
CA ASP A 89 -6.73 -10.91 38.00
C ASP A 89 -5.28 -10.40 37.87
N ASN A 90 -5.09 -9.13 37.51
CA ASN A 90 -3.78 -8.52 37.19
C ASN A 90 -2.98 -9.36 36.18
N LEU A 91 -3.69 -10.01 35.24
CA LEU A 91 -3.08 -10.86 34.24
C LEU A 91 -2.84 -10.02 32.98
N GLU A 92 -1.57 -9.93 32.60
CA GLU A 92 -1.15 -9.33 31.34
C GLU A 92 -0.40 -10.37 30.50
N GLY A 93 -0.58 -10.30 29.19
CA GLY A 93 0.10 -11.18 28.26
C GLY A 93 0.41 -10.45 26.96
N ASN A 94 1.60 -10.72 26.44
CA ASN A 94 2.03 -10.23 25.14
C ASN A 94 2.55 -11.39 24.31
N MET A 95 2.22 -11.42 23.02
CA MET A 95 2.68 -12.42 22.08
C MET A 95 2.98 -11.74 20.75
N THR A 96 4.21 -11.93 20.25
CA THR A 96 4.58 -11.54 18.89
C THR A 96 4.84 -12.79 18.06
N TYR A 97 4.27 -12.86 16.86
CA TYR A 97 4.51 -13.93 15.90
C TYR A 97 4.83 -13.32 14.54
N THR A 98 5.97 -13.68 13.96
CA THR A 98 6.37 -13.23 12.63
C THR A 98 6.41 -14.40 11.65
N VAL A 99 5.77 -14.23 10.51
CA VAL A 99 5.82 -15.14 9.36
C VAL A 99 6.58 -14.44 8.25
N THR A 100 7.65 -15.04 7.78
CA THR A 100 8.37 -14.59 6.59
C THR A 100 8.22 -15.60 5.45
N GLY A 101 8.28 -15.11 4.21
CA GLY A 101 8.16 -15.92 3.01
C GLY A 101 8.45 -15.13 1.74
N ARG A 102 8.07 -15.70 0.60
CA ARG A 102 8.19 -15.07 -0.72
C ARG A 102 6.88 -15.19 -1.47
N ALA A 103 6.61 -14.23 -2.36
CA ALA A 103 5.38 -14.18 -3.15
C ALA A 103 5.17 -15.42 -4.03
N ASN A 104 6.23 -15.98 -4.63
CA ASN A 104 6.17 -17.25 -5.37
C ASN A 104 5.82 -18.48 -4.51
N GLU A 105 5.93 -18.39 -3.18
CA GLU A 105 5.57 -19.46 -2.24
C GLU A 105 4.19 -19.21 -1.58
N LYS A 106 3.25 -18.59 -2.31
CA LYS A 106 1.91 -18.17 -1.83
C LYS A 106 1.23 -19.20 -0.92
N THR A 107 1.09 -20.46 -1.36
CA THR A 107 0.44 -21.52 -0.58
C THR A 107 1.12 -21.79 0.76
N LYS A 108 2.46 -21.74 0.80
CA LYS A 108 3.23 -21.97 2.03
C LYS A 108 3.11 -20.77 2.97
N PHE A 109 3.13 -19.57 2.43
CA PHE A 109 2.94 -18.34 3.20
C PHE A 109 1.55 -18.29 3.83
N LEU A 110 0.49 -18.55 3.06
CA LEU A 110 -0.90 -18.64 3.56
C LEU A 110 -1.05 -19.68 4.67
N LYS A 111 -0.49 -20.89 4.49
CA LYS A 111 -0.51 -21.93 5.52
C LYS A 111 0.20 -21.51 6.82
N ASN A 112 1.25 -20.69 6.72
CA ASN A 112 1.92 -20.16 7.90
C ASN A 112 1.08 -19.08 8.58
N ILE A 113 0.37 -18.24 7.83
CA ILE A 113 -0.59 -17.27 8.36
C ILE A 113 -1.75 -17.97 9.09
N GLU A 114 -2.29 -19.06 8.55
CA GLU A 114 -3.32 -19.86 9.24
C GLU A 114 -2.82 -20.39 10.59
N LYS A 115 -1.58 -20.89 10.64
CA LYS A 115 -0.97 -21.34 11.90
C LYS A 115 -0.77 -20.19 12.88
N MET A 116 -0.36 -19.02 12.38
CA MET A 116 -0.23 -17.81 13.18
C MET A 116 -1.58 -17.43 13.80
N LYS A 117 -2.65 -17.38 13.01
CA LYS A 117 -4.02 -17.11 13.47
C LYS A 117 -4.48 -18.14 14.50
N ALA A 118 -4.26 -19.44 14.26
CA ALA A 118 -4.59 -20.49 15.21
C ALA A 118 -3.81 -20.38 16.54
N THR A 119 -2.58 -19.86 16.50
CA THR A 119 -1.76 -19.65 17.70
C THR A 119 -2.24 -18.42 18.48
N ALA A 120 -2.54 -17.32 17.79
CA ALA A 120 -3.13 -16.13 18.39
C ALA A 120 -4.51 -16.43 19.01
N LEU A 121 -5.34 -17.26 18.36
CA LEU A 121 -6.62 -17.72 18.91
C LEU A 121 -6.42 -18.50 20.22
N LYS A 122 -5.41 -19.35 20.30
CA LYS A 122 -5.07 -20.07 21.54
C LYS A 122 -4.60 -19.12 22.64
N PHE A 123 -3.82 -18.10 22.28
CA PHE A 123 -3.36 -17.06 23.20
C PHE A 123 -4.54 -16.30 23.82
N TYR A 124 -5.50 -15.83 23.01
CA TYR A 124 -6.70 -15.19 23.53
C TYR A 124 -7.68 -16.14 24.24
N ASN A 125 -7.67 -17.44 23.93
CA ASN A 125 -8.50 -18.40 24.66
C ASN A 125 -7.87 -18.86 26.00
N LEU A 126 -6.55 -18.74 26.16
CA LEU A 126 -5.89 -18.95 27.46
C LEU A 126 -6.38 -17.93 28.50
N LYS A 127 -6.63 -16.69 28.07
CA LYS A 127 -7.30 -15.65 28.87
C LYS A 127 -8.63 -16.13 29.46
N ASN A 128 -9.44 -16.87 28.69
CA ASN A 128 -10.77 -17.33 29.11
C ASN A 128 -10.77 -18.58 30.03
N ARG A 129 -9.60 -19.06 30.50
CA ARG A 129 -9.48 -20.28 31.34
C ARG A 129 -9.32 -20.02 32.84
N THR A 130 -9.31 -18.76 33.28
CA THR A 130 -9.36 -18.34 34.69
C THR A 130 -10.77 -17.99 35.13
#